data_AF-A0A645AZN7-F1
#
_entry.id   AF-A0A645AZN7-F1
#
_cell.length_a   1.000
_cell.length_b   1.000
_cell.length_c   1.000
_cell.angle_alpha   90.00
_cell.angle_beta   90.00
_cell.angle_gamma   90.00
#
_symmetry.space_group_name_H-M   'P 1'
#
loop_
_entity.id
_entity.type
_entity.pdbx_description
1 polymer ?
#
loop_
_entity_poly.entity_id
_entity_poly.type
_entity_poly.pdbx_seq_one_letter_code
_entity_poly.pdbx_strand_id
1 'polypeptide(L)'
;MSQCNSPSITCLLTDENGNLISAFEPGALTFKILYSAKKYLEKDPFTEKKRIAISIRGHVVVYIEGREKSSPIPFCAIRHICIDAPRNACLDFSVKRFRCCCAPEMSGEEITRVNVLVDFETEARSCTYADVLVRPAKPTACGKILIGAMKIYDCVCFKTCIPVIYDLLLSAITYQYNALSDGEKTEYTDADELTEYGHKGILSPTSVSYYNLFENGVLQPNVNYAISEGQLELLTADIPAKNESIILTFVTFGQNHGKTVYVTDHKYVTVSDGIKTVFTNSDELIEYGDNGIPSPDQVSYFNLYVNSALQPKTNYTVKEGHLELTTTDVPPAGATIILESVVIKDSENLLLKAEAYAYNAYSNGKKIYTDQDEITMYGNGGISDPQLSSYQNLFVNGVIQPQINYSVKEGRLTLNTSEAPNPGVPITLQFVKVFLS
;
A
#
# COMPACT_ATOMS: atom_id res chain seq x y z
N MET A 1 -6.48 41.33 -8.32
CA MET A 1 -6.50 40.38 -7.18
C MET A 1 -7.14 39.10 -7.70
N SER A 2 -6.31 38.16 -8.12
CA SER A 2 -6.74 36.82 -8.53
C SER A 2 -7.29 36.11 -7.29
N GLN A 3 -8.58 35.75 -7.30
CA GLN A 3 -9.13 34.84 -6.30
C GLN A 3 -8.48 33.48 -6.54
N CYS A 4 -7.58 33.11 -5.64
CA CYS A 4 -7.05 31.75 -5.56
C CYS A 4 -8.21 30.84 -5.16
N ASN A 5 -8.91 30.24 -6.13
CA ASN A 5 -9.88 29.19 -5.88
C ASN A 5 -9.11 27.93 -5.51
N SER A 6 -8.64 27.84 -4.27
CA SER A 6 -8.12 26.58 -3.76
C SER A 6 -9.25 25.55 -3.77
N PRO A 7 -9.03 24.34 -4.30
CA PRO A 7 -10.06 23.31 -4.37
C PRO A 7 -10.60 23.00 -2.96
N SER A 8 -11.91 22.78 -2.87
CA SER A 8 -12.55 22.46 -1.59
C SER A 8 -12.20 21.03 -1.18
N ILE A 9 -11.47 20.88 -0.08
CA ILE A 9 -11.11 19.58 0.49
C ILE A 9 -11.88 19.40 1.79
N THR A 10 -12.56 18.29 1.91
CA THR A 10 -13.30 17.92 3.12
C THR A 10 -13.02 16.47 3.49
N CYS A 11 -13.17 16.15 4.77
CA CYS A 11 -13.14 14.77 5.22
C CYS A 11 -14.37 14.47 6.07
N LEU A 12 -14.94 13.28 5.87
CA LEU A 12 -16.16 12.84 6.54
C LEU A 12 -15.91 11.50 7.22
N LEU A 13 -16.61 11.27 8.34
CA LEU A 13 -16.56 10.00 9.04
C LEU A 13 -17.38 8.96 8.28
N THR A 14 -16.82 7.77 8.11
CA THR A 14 -17.46 6.65 7.41
C THR A 14 -17.37 5.35 8.20
N ASP A 15 -18.20 4.38 7.83
CA ASP A 15 -17.94 2.98 8.19
C ASP A 15 -16.77 2.40 7.35
N GLU A 16 -16.44 1.13 7.60
CA GLU A 16 -15.38 0.41 6.87
C GLU A 16 -15.68 0.22 5.37
N ASN A 17 -16.93 0.43 4.95
CA ASN A 17 -17.37 0.30 3.56
C ASN A 17 -17.51 1.66 2.85
N GLY A 18 -17.21 2.77 3.54
CA GLY A 18 -17.31 4.13 2.99
C GLY A 18 -18.68 4.78 3.12
N ASN A 19 -19.64 4.15 3.81
CA ASN A 19 -20.93 4.79 4.05
C ASN A 19 -20.79 5.91 5.09
N LEU A 20 -21.34 7.08 4.79
CA LEU A 20 -21.33 8.22 5.70
C LEU A 20 -22.08 7.89 6.99
N ILE A 21 -21.46 8.18 8.13
CA ILE A 21 -22.03 7.97 9.45
C ILE A 21 -21.90 9.21 10.32
N SER A 22 -22.89 9.46 11.17
CA SER A 22 -22.83 10.53 12.15
C SER A 22 -21.94 10.11 13.31
N ALA A 23 -20.94 10.92 13.67
CA ALA A 23 -20.05 10.65 14.80
C ALA A 23 -20.79 10.52 16.15
N PHE A 24 -22.04 10.97 16.22
CA PHE A 24 -22.87 10.96 17.42
C PHE A 24 -23.76 9.71 17.53
N GLU A 25 -23.79 8.87 16.49
CA GLU A 25 -24.56 7.62 16.50
C GLU A 25 -23.80 6.49 17.21
N PRO A 26 -24.50 5.58 17.91
CA PRO A 26 -23.88 4.41 18.50
C PRO A 26 -23.14 3.57 17.46
N GLY A 27 -21.89 3.21 17.75
CA GLY A 27 -21.07 2.39 16.86
C GLY A 27 -20.28 3.16 15.80
N ALA A 28 -20.48 4.49 15.67
CA ALA A 28 -19.74 5.27 14.68
C ALA A 28 -18.22 5.29 14.93
N LEU A 29 -17.82 5.27 16.20
CA LEU A 29 -16.46 4.95 16.62
C LEU A 29 -16.49 3.67 17.47
N THR A 30 -15.52 2.80 17.24
CA THR A 30 -15.36 1.57 18.03
C THR A 30 -14.47 1.84 19.23
N PHE A 31 -15.01 1.64 20.44
CA PHE A 31 -14.28 1.73 21.70
C PHE A 31 -14.06 0.33 22.27
N LYS A 32 -12.80 -0.07 22.46
CA LYS A 32 -12.43 -1.36 23.05
C LYS A 32 -11.55 -1.16 24.27
N ILE A 33 -12.00 -1.65 25.42
CA ILE A 33 -11.18 -1.70 26.64
C ILE A 33 -10.04 -2.70 26.42
N LEU A 34 -8.82 -2.26 26.65
CA LEU A 34 -7.64 -3.10 26.58
C LEU A 34 -7.37 -3.67 27.97
N TYR A 35 -7.63 -4.95 28.17
CA TYR A 35 -7.32 -5.63 29.43
C TYR A 35 -5.83 -5.96 29.47
N SER A 36 -5.13 -5.47 30.50
CA SER A 36 -3.79 -5.96 30.83
C SER A 36 -3.89 -7.41 31.28
N ALA A 37 -2.97 -8.27 30.83
CA ALA A 37 -2.85 -9.66 31.28
C ALA A 37 -2.56 -9.78 32.80
N LYS A 38 -2.24 -8.67 33.48
CA LYS A 38 -2.25 -8.60 34.95
C LYS A 38 -3.66 -8.30 35.44
N LYS A 39 -4.20 -9.23 36.23
CA LYS A 39 -5.55 -9.28 36.84
C LYS A 39 -5.96 -8.10 37.74
N TYR A 40 -5.30 -6.95 37.66
CA TYR A 40 -5.61 -5.77 38.45
C TYR A 40 -5.45 -4.50 37.60
N LEU A 41 -6.56 -3.78 37.40
CA LEU A 41 -6.52 -2.37 37.04
C LEU A 41 -5.63 -1.67 38.06
N GLU A 42 -4.55 -1.04 37.61
CA GLU A 42 -3.72 -0.23 38.51
C GLU A 42 -4.61 0.91 39.04
N LYS A 43 -4.78 0.95 40.36
CA LYS A 43 -5.35 2.11 41.02
C LYS A 43 -4.38 3.26 40.78
N ASP A 44 -4.91 4.40 40.39
CA ASP A 44 -4.09 5.60 40.24
C ASP A 44 -3.47 5.93 41.62
N PRO A 45 -2.15 6.18 41.73
CA PRO A 45 -1.51 6.40 43.02
C PRO A 45 -1.98 7.69 43.72
N PHE A 46 -2.65 8.59 43.00
CA PHE A 46 -3.18 9.86 43.52
C PHE A 46 -4.70 9.86 43.69
N THR A 47 -5.43 8.90 43.10
CA THR A 47 -6.89 8.79 43.21
C THR A 47 -7.32 7.34 43.38
N GLU A 48 -8.34 7.04 44.19
CA GLU A 48 -8.87 5.65 44.31
C GLU A 48 -9.52 5.10 43.02
N LYS A 49 -9.47 5.86 41.92
CA LYS A 49 -10.04 5.53 40.61
C LYS A 49 -9.19 4.49 39.88
N LYS A 50 -9.83 3.76 38.97
CA LYS A 50 -9.17 2.75 38.14
C LYS A 50 -8.63 3.39 36.87
N ARG A 51 -7.38 3.10 36.53
CA ARG A 51 -6.79 3.49 35.24
C ARG A 51 -7.10 2.45 34.16
N ILE A 52 -7.70 2.89 33.05
CA ILE A 52 -8.20 2.04 31.97
C ILE A 52 -7.60 2.49 30.65
N ALA A 53 -7.06 1.54 29.87
CA ALA A 53 -6.62 1.77 28.50
C ALA A 53 -7.77 1.45 27.52
N ILE A 54 -8.01 2.34 26.57
CA ILE A 54 -9.09 2.22 25.59
C ILE A 54 -8.47 2.40 24.20
N SER A 55 -8.72 1.44 23.30
CA SER A 55 -8.49 1.58 21.86
C SER A 55 -9.73 2.19 21.23
N ILE A 56 -9.52 3.23 20.43
CA ILE A 56 -10.55 3.97 19.71
C ILE A 56 -10.24 3.83 18.22
N ARG A 57 -11.22 3.41 17.42
CA ARG A 57 -11.05 3.17 15.98
C ARG A 57 -12.21 3.75 15.18
N GLY A 58 -11.94 4.19 13.96
CA GLY A 58 -12.93 4.64 12.98
C GLY A 58 -12.30 4.79 11.60
N HIS A 59 -13.08 5.24 10.62
CA HIS A 59 -12.63 5.49 9.26
C HIS A 59 -13.05 6.89 8.80
N VAL A 60 -12.24 7.52 7.95
CA VAL A 60 -12.57 8.78 7.29
C VAL A 60 -12.35 8.68 5.79
N VAL A 61 -13.13 9.43 5.02
CA VAL A 61 -12.94 9.56 3.57
C VAL A 61 -12.62 11.01 3.24
N VAL A 62 -11.65 11.21 2.34
CA VAL A 62 -11.27 12.52 1.79
C VAL A 62 -12.02 12.77 0.49
N TYR A 63 -12.70 13.91 0.44
CA TYR A 63 -13.38 14.44 -0.72
C TYR A 63 -12.66 15.69 -1.24
N ILE A 64 -12.43 15.76 -2.55
CA ILE A 64 -11.88 16.93 -3.23
C ILE A 64 -12.89 17.37 -4.27
N GLU A 65 -13.32 18.64 -4.17
CA GLU A 65 -14.37 19.22 -5.00
C GLU A 65 -15.67 18.41 -4.97
N GLY A 66 -15.98 17.83 -3.81
CA GLY A 66 -17.18 17.00 -3.60
C GLY A 66 -17.10 15.60 -4.21
N ARG A 67 -15.98 15.20 -4.82
CA ARG A 67 -15.74 13.84 -5.30
C ARG A 67 -14.94 13.06 -4.28
N GLU A 68 -15.37 11.83 -4.01
CA GLU A 68 -14.62 10.88 -3.22
C GLU A 68 -13.28 10.59 -3.89
N LYS A 69 -12.19 10.74 -3.15
CA LYS A 69 -10.83 10.50 -3.66
C LYS A 69 -10.14 9.36 -2.95
N SER A 70 -10.35 9.24 -1.64
CA SER A 70 -9.81 8.13 -0.86
C SER A 70 -10.84 7.03 -0.68
N SER A 71 -10.36 5.80 -0.57
CA SER A 71 -11.08 4.75 0.15
C SER A 71 -11.18 5.09 1.65
N PRO A 72 -11.98 4.36 2.45
CA PRO A 72 -12.07 4.58 3.89
C PRO A 72 -10.70 4.44 4.58
N ILE A 73 -10.17 5.55 5.08
CA ILE A 73 -8.85 5.59 5.72
C ILE A 73 -9.02 5.26 7.21
N PRO A 74 -8.46 4.15 7.72
CA PRO A 74 -8.58 3.80 9.12
C PRO A 74 -7.76 4.74 10.00
N PHE A 75 -8.28 5.05 11.18
CA PHE A 75 -7.53 5.72 12.24
C PHE A 75 -7.68 5.00 13.58
N CYS A 76 -6.64 5.06 14.41
CA CYS A 76 -6.62 4.41 15.71
C CYS A 76 -5.90 5.28 16.75
N ALA A 77 -6.43 5.32 17.96
CA ALA A 77 -5.74 5.90 19.12
C ALA A 77 -5.90 5.01 20.36
N ILE A 78 -4.89 5.06 21.22
CA ILE A 78 -4.98 4.54 22.58
C ILE A 78 -5.06 5.72 23.54
N ARG A 79 -6.01 5.66 24.47
CA ARG A 79 -6.17 6.64 25.56
C ARG A 79 -6.23 5.94 26.90
N HIS A 80 -5.66 6.58 27.91
CA HIS A 80 -5.77 6.16 29.29
C HIS A 80 -6.69 7.12 30.03
N ILE A 81 -7.69 6.59 30.73
CA ILE A 81 -8.60 7.36 31.58
C ILE A 81 -8.57 6.82 33.01
N CYS A 82 -8.81 7.68 34.00
CA CYS A 82 -9.00 7.28 35.39
C CYS A 82 -10.48 7.49 35.76
N ILE A 83 -11.22 6.41 35.97
CA ILE A 83 -12.66 6.45 36.25
C ILE A 83 -13.01 5.52 37.41
N ASP A 84 -13.94 5.93 38.28
CA ASP A 84 -14.52 5.03 39.26
C ASP A 84 -15.52 4.09 38.58
N ALA A 85 -15.20 2.79 38.61
CA ALA A 85 -15.98 1.74 37.98
C ALA A 85 -16.07 0.53 38.91
N PRO A 86 -17.15 0.37 39.70
CA PRO A 86 -17.33 -0.77 40.58
C PRO A 86 -17.42 -2.09 39.79
N ARG A 87 -17.31 -3.25 40.48
CA ARG A 87 -17.13 -4.58 39.84
C ARG A 87 -18.18 -4.96 38.79
N ASN A 88 -19.38 -4.38 38.85
CA ASN A 88 -20.48 -4.68 37.92
C ASN A 88 -20.78 -3.52 36.96
N ALA A 89 -20.00 -2.44 36.99
CA ALA A 89 -20.24 -1.31 36.11
C ALA A 89 -19.73 -1.58 34.70
N CYS A 90 -20.56 -1.23 33.71
CA CYS A 90 -20.13 -1.11 32.33
C CYS A 90 -19.54 0.29 32.08
N LEU A 91 -18.79 0.41 31.00
CA LEU A 91 -18.39 1.70 30.45
C LEU A 91 -19.19 1.96 29.19
N ASP A 92 -19.87 3.08 29.19
CA ASP A 92 -20.56 3.62 28.02
C ASP A 92 -19.78 4.83 27.48
N PHE A 93 -19.69 4.93 26.17
CA PHE A 93 -18.90 5.97 25.50
C PHE A 93 -19.79 6.75 24.54
N SER A 94 -19.74 8.08 24.64
CA SER A 94 -20.45 8.95 23.71
C SER A 94 -19.54 10.06 23.21
N VAL A 95 -19.55 10.29 21.91
CA VAL A 95 -18.86 11.41 21.29
C VAL A 95 -19.67 12.67 21.55
N LYS A 96 -19.04 13.72 22.09
CA LYS A 96 -19.67 15.01 22.36
C LYS A 96 -19.36 16.05 21.30
N ARG A 97 -18.18 15.94 20.70
CA ARG A 97 -17.72 16.79 19.60
C ARG A 97 -16.91 15.94 18.65
N PHE A 98 -17.09 16.19 17.37
CA PHE A 98 -16.28 15.60 16.31
C PHE A 98 -15.98 16.66 15.27
N ARG A 99 -14.73 16.70 14.83
CA ARG A 99 -14.25 17.55 13.76
C ARG A 99 -13.24 16.75 12.95
N CYS A 100 -13.38 16.83 11.63
CA CYS A 100 -12.38 16.36 10.71
C CYS A 100 -11.92 17.56 9.89
N CYS A 101 -10.63 17.87 9.92
CA CYS A 101 -10.03 18.96 9.15
C CYS A 101 -9.09 18.39 8.10
N CYS A 102 -9.05 19.02 6.93
CA CYS A 102 -8.06 18.71 5.88
C CYS A 102 -7.11 19.89 5.72
N ALA A 103 -5.83 19.60 5.60
CA ALA A 103 -4.81 20.55 5.18
C ALA A 103 -4.08 19.95 3.97
N PRO A 104 -4.25 20.51 2.75
CA PRO A 104 -3.49 20.06 1.60
C PRO A 104 -2.00 20.40 1.75
N GLU A 105 -1.16 19.50 1.27
CA GLU A 105 0.24 19.74 0.96
C GLU A 105 0.35 19.91 -0.56
N MET A 106 1.04 20.97 -1.00
CA MET A 106 1.08 21.38 -2.40
C MET A 106 2.48 21.13 -2.99
N SER A 107 2.56 20.66 -4.24
CA SER A 107 3.74 20.88 -5.09
C SER A 107 3.32 21.79 -6.26
N GLY A 108 3.86 23.01 -6.30
CA GLY A 108 3.38 23.99 -7.27
C GLY A 108 1.89 24.32 -7.06
N GLU A 109 1.05 24.07 -8.07
CA GLU A 109 -0.39 24.33 -8.05
C GLU A 109 -1.25 23.10 -7.73
N GLU A 110 -0.65 21.92 -7.54
CA GLU A 110 -1.37 20.67 -7.35
C GLU A 110 -1.24 20.11 -5.92
N ILE A 111 -2.21 19.28 -5.51
CA ILE A 111 -2.27 18.68 -4.18
C ILE A 111 -1.64 17.29 -4.24
N THR A 112 -0.54 17.10 -3.51
CA THR A 112 0.18 15.82 -3.44
C THR A 112 -0.30 14.96 -2.28
N ARG A 113 -0.75 15.60 -1.21
CA ARG A 113 -1.09 14.97 0.05
C ARG A 113 -2.16 15.78 0.76
N VAL A 114 -3.00 15.10 1.52
CA VAL A 114 -3.95 15.72 2.45
C VAL A 114 -3.63 15.24 3.85
N ASN A 115 -3.20 16.18 4.69
CA ASN A 115 -3.08 15.97 6.13
C ASN A 115 -4.47 16.11 6.75
N VAL A 116 -5.04 14.99 7.16
CA VAL A 116 -6.33 14.92 7.84
C VAL A 116 -6.12 14.93 9.35
N LEU A 117 -6.82 15.81 10.05
CA LEU A 117 -6.83 15.86 11.51
C LEU A 117 -8.21 15.43 12.01
N VAL A 118 -8.26 14.27 12.65
CA VAL A 118 -9.47 13.76 13.32
C VAL A 118 -9.42 14.17 14.79
N ASP A 119 -10.25 15.14 15.17
CA ASP A 119 -10.36 15.69 16.52
C ASP A 119 -11.74 15.43 17.11
N PHE A 120 -11.80 14.79 18.27
CA PHE A 120 -13.06 14.53 18.94
C PHE A 120 -12.94 14.50 20.45
N GLU A 121 -14.04 14.87 21.10
CA GLU A 121 -14.21 14.83 22.55
C GLU A 121 -15.14 13.68 22.90
N THR A 122 -14.69 12.78 23.76
CA THR A 122 -15.45 11.62 24.21
C THR A 122 -15.78 11.76 25.68
N GLU A 123 -17.01 11.44 26.04
CA GLU A 123 -17.46 11.25 27.41
C GLU A 123 -17.56 9.74 27.70
N ALA A 124 -16.79 9.27 28.67
CA ALA A 124 -16.87 7.92 29.21
C ALA A 124 -17.66 7.94 30.51
N ARG A 125 -18.73 7.14 30.59
CA ARG A 125 -19.57 6.98 31.78
C ARG A 125 -19.38 5.59 32.36
N SER A 126 -19.11 5.51 33.65
CA SER A 126 -19.25 4.25 34.36
C SER A 126 -20.68 4.12 34.88
N CYS A 127 -21.40 3.08 34.47
CA CYS A 127 -22.80 2.93 34.81
C CYS A 127 -23.25 1.48 35.05
N THR A 128 -24.42 1.35 35.67
CA THR A 128 -25.17 0.08 35.76
C THR A 128 -26.64 0.36 35.46
N TYR A 129 -27.33 -0.62 34.90
CA TYR A 129 -28.79 -0.61 34.84
C TYR A 129 -29.35 -1.14 36.15
N ALA A 130 -30.25 -0.38 36.76
CA ALA A 130 -30.92 -0.75 37.99
C ALA A 130 -32.39 -0.37 37.93
N ASP A 131 -33.23 -1.25 38.45
CA ASP A 131 -34.64 -0.97 38.63
C ASP A 131 -34.87 -0.13 39.88
N VAL A 132 -35.50 1.03 39.71
CA VAL A 132 -35.80 1.97 40.79
C VAL A 132 -37.30 1.96 41.04
N LEU A 133 -37.70 1.66 42.28
CA LEU A 133 -39.08 1.82 42.70
C LEU A 133 -39.38 3.29 42.97
N VAL A 134 -40.31 3.86 42.20
CA VAL A 134 -40.81 5.22 42.39
C VAL A 134 -42.29 5.23 42.77
N ARG A 135 -42.74 6.33 43.36
CA ARG A 135 -44.16 6.57 43.63
C ARG A 135 -44.82 7.22 42.41
N PRO A 136 -46.05 6.84 42.02
CA PRO A 136 -46.78 7.50 40.95
C PRO A 136 -47.01 8.98 41.26
N ALA A 137 -46.92 9.84 40.24
CA ALA A 137 -47.15 11.28 40.40
C ALA A 137 -48.62 11.64 40.70
N LYS A 138 -49.58 10.75 40.45
CA LYS A 138 -51.00 10.94 40.79
C LYS A 138 -51.35 10.22 42.09
N PRO A 139 -51.91 10.92 43.10
CA PRO A 139 -52.18 10.36 44.43
C PRO A 139 -53.27 9.27 44.46
N THR A 140 -54.03 9.07 43.38
CA THR A 140 -55.12 8.08 43.31
C THR A 140 -54.67 6.67 42.90
N ALA A 141 -53.42 6.47 42.49
CA ALA A 141 -52.88 5.14 42.18
C ALA A 141 -52.08 4.61 43.38
N CYS A 142 -52.63 3.63 44.10
CA CYS A 142 -51.90 2.93 45.15
C CYS A 142 -51.05 1.81 44.51
N GLY A 143 -49.72 1.98 44.53
CA GLY A 143 -48.76 1.01 44.00
C GLY A 143 -47.38 1.65 43.80
N LYS A 144 -46.30 0.86 43.88
CA LYS A 144 -44.96 1.33 43.49
C LYS A 144 -44.73 0.97 42.02
N ILE A 145 -44.20 1.89 41.24
CA ILE A 145 -43.86 1.66 39.83
C ILE A 145 -42.37 1.36 39.74
N LEU A 146 -42.02 0.32 39.00
CA LEU A 146 -40.64 -0.01 38.69
C LEU A 146 -40.22 0.75 37.43
N ILE A 147 -39.16 1.53 37.51
CA ILE A 147 -38.57 2.22 36.36
C ILE A 147 -37.13 1.74 36.22
N GLY A 148 -36.78 1.21 35.04
CA GLY A 148 -35.39 0.94 34.69
C GLY A 148 -34.65 2.25 34.55
N ALA A 149 -33.64 2.48 35.40
CA ALA A 149 -32.82 3.68 35.38
C ALA A 149 -31.33 3.32 35.28
N MET A 150 -30.58 4.14 34.55
CA MET A 150 -29.13 4.01 34.50
C MET A 150 -28.51 4.78 35.66
N LYS A 151 -27.85 4.06 36.58
CA LYS A 151 -27.05 4.67 37.65
C LYS A 151 -25.65 4.95 37.13
N ILE A 152 -25.25 6.21 37.11
CA ILE A 152 -23.89 6.65 36.73
C ILE A 152 -23.06 6.80 38.01
N TYR A 153 -21.89 6.18 38.06
CA TYR A 153 -20.95 6.25 39.18
C TYR A 153 -19.95 7.40 39.00
N ASP A 154 -19.42 7.53 37.79
CA ASP A 154 -18.42 8.53 37.45
C ASP A 154 -18.46 8.80 35.94
N CYS A 155 -17.92 9.96 35.55
CA CYS A 155 -17.95 10.44 34.19
C CYS A 155 -16.66 11.21 33.89
N VAL A 156 -16.00 10.87 32.79
CA VAL A 156 -14.74 11.50 32.37
C VAL A 156 -14.85 11.93 30.92
N CYS A 157 -14.55 13.21 30.66
CA CYS A 157 -14.37 13.71 29.30
C CYS A 157 -12.89 13.74 28.95
N PHE A 158 -12.56 13.33 27.73
CA PHE A 158 -11.20 13.42 27.20
C PHE A 158 -11.22 13.77 25.71
N LYS A 159 -10.13 14.38 25.25
CA LYS A 159 -9.94 14.75 23.85
C LYS A 159 -8.96 13.81 23.16
N THR A 160 -9.25 13.52 21.91
CA THR A 160 -8.44 12.69 21.04
C THR A 160 -8.23 13.43 19.73
N CYS A 161 -6.96 13.56 19.35
CA CYS A 161 -6.53 14.22 18.14
C CYS A 161 -5.58 13.26 17.43
N ILE A 162 -5.89 12.92 16.18
CA ILE A 162 -5.19 11.90 15.40
C ILE A 162 -4.88 12.49 14.02
N PRO A 163 -3.60 12.66 13.66
CA PRO A 163 -3.22 12.96 12.30
C PRO A 163 -3.33 11.68 11.45
N VAL A 164 -3.92 11.82 10.26
CA VAL A 164 -4.04 10.81 9.22
C VAL A 164 -3.50 11.43 7.95
N ILE A 165 -2.59 10.75 7.27
CA ILE A 165 -2.00 11.24 6.03
C ILE A 165 -2.64 10.49 4.87
N TYR A 166 -3.16 11.23 3.89
CA TYR A 166 -3.67 10.67 2.65
C TYR A 166 -2.85 11.20 1.48
N ASP A 167 -2.08 10.32 0.85
CA ASP A 167 -1.33 10.67 -0.36
C ASP A 167 -2.24 10.60 -1.58
N LEU A 168 -2.20 11.62 -2.43
CA LEU A 168 -2.88 11.62 -3.71
C LEU A 168 -2.01 10.89 -4.74
N LEU A 169 -2.44 9.70 -5.10
CA LEU A 169 -1.68 8.83 -5.99
C LEU A 169 -2.21 8.87 -7.42
N LEU A 170 -1.29 8.81 -8.37
CA LEU A 170 -1.60 8.55 -9.77
C LEU A 170 -1.90 7.05 -9.92
N SER A 171 -3.18 6.68 -10.04
CA SER A 171 -3.56 5.29 -10.29
C SER A 171 -2.97 4.77 -11.60
N ALA A 172 -2.62 3.49 -11.61
CA ALA A 172 -2.23 2.77 -12.82
C ALA A 172 -3.08 1.52 -13.00
N ILE A 173 -3.25 1.13 -14.26
CA ILE A 173 -3.77 -0.17 -14.64
C ILE A 173 -2.59 -0.98 -15.17
N THR A 174 -2.48 -2.22 -14.72
CA THR A 174 -1.49 -3.17 -15.22
C THR A 174 -2.15 -4.22 -16.10
N TYR A 175 -1.42 -4.67 -17.11
CA TYR A 175 -1.77 -5.82 -17.92
C TYR A 175 -0.54 -6.69 -18.12
N GLN A 176 -0.74 -7.99 -18.29
CA GLN A 176 0.34 -8.91 -18.55
C GLN A 176 -0.05 -9.86 -19.67
N TYR A 177 0.75 -9.88 -20.73
CA TYR A 177 0.73 -10.90 -21.76
C TYR A 177 1.67 -12.01 -21.34
N ASN A 178 1.23 -13.26 -21.45
CA ASN A 178 1.99 -14.44 -21.08
C ASN A 178 1.97 -15.42 -22.24
N ALA A 179 3.13 -15.92 -22.65
CA ALA A 179 3.29 -16.97 -23.64
C ALA A 179 4.35 -17.98 -23.19
N LEU A 180 4.39 -19.13 -23.87
CA LEU A 180 5.47 -20.11 -23.72
C LEU A 180 6.25 -20.17 -25.02
N SER A 181 7.59 -20.18 -24.91
CA SER A 181 8.44 -20.45 -26.06
C SER A 181 8.22 -21.87 -26.58
N ASP A 182 8.22 -22.02 -27.90
CA ASP A 182 8.24 -23.31 -28.56
C ASP A 182 9.65 -23.88 -28.72
N GLY A 183 10.68 -23.08 -28.44
CA GLY A 183 12.09 -23.42 -28.62
C GLY A 183 12.63 -23.12 -30.03
N GLU A 184 11.84 -22.50 -30.90
CA GLU A 184 12.17 -22.32 -32.32
C GLU A 184 12.00 -20.87 -32.80
N LYS A 185 10.99 -20.14 -32.30
CA LYS A 185 10.68 -18.80 -32.81
C LYS A 185 11.17 -17.66 -31.91
N THR A 186 11.43 -16.53 -32.55
CA THR A 186 11.73 -15.23 -31.92
C THR A 186 10.54 -14.27 -32.01
N GLU A 187 9.46 -14.63 -32.70
CA GLU A 187 8.28 -13.79 -32.87
C GLU A 187 7.08 -14.35 -32.11
N TYR A 188 6.40 -13.50 -31.34
CA TYR A 188 5.22 -13.83 -30.57
C TYR A 188 4.09 -12.89 -30.94
N THR A 189 2.87 -13.44 -30.99
CA THR A 189 1.67 -12.72 -31.41
C THR A 189 0.54 -12.91 -30.41
N ASP A 190 -0.59 -12.23 -30.61
CA ASP A 190 -1.80 -12.44 -29.81
C ASP A 190 -2.27 -13.90 -29.80
N ALA A 191 -1.98 -14.67 -30.84
CA ALA A 191 -2.34 -16.09 -30.93
C ALA A 191 -1.56 -16.97 -29.93
N ASP A 192 -0.42 -16.50 -29.45
CA ASP A 192 0.43 -17.21 -28.49
C ASP A 192 0.08 -16.92 -27.03
N GLU A 193 -0.86 -15.99 -26.80
CA GLU A 193 -1.29 -15.62 -25.46
C GLU A 193 -1.92 -16.81 -24.73
N LEU A 194 -1.41 -17.08 -23.53
CA LEU A 194 -2.05 -17.95 -22.55
C LEU A 194 -3.30 -17.26 -22.00
N THR A 195 -4.43 -17.50 -22.66
CA THR A 195 -5.68 -16.78 -22.39
C THR A 195 -6.30 -17.01 -21.00
N GLU A 196 -5.74 -17.95 -20.23
CA GLU A 196 -6.09 -18.13 -18.82
C GLU A 196 -5.56 -17.01 -17.90
N TYR A 197 -4.55 -16.25 -18.34
CA TYR A 197 -3.96 -15.13 -17.60
C TYR A 197 -4.30 -13.75 -18.16
N GLY A 198 -4.74 -13.68 -19.42
CA GLY A 198 -5.00 -12.45 -20.17
C GLY A 198 -5.87 -12.73 -21.41
N HIS A 199 -6.31 -11.71 -22.14
CA HIS A 199 -7.02 -11.91 -23.42
C HIS A 199 -7.03 -10.63 -24.28
N LYS A 200 -6.12 -9.70 -24.01
CA LYS A 200 -6.02 -8.41 -24.70
C LYS A 200 -4.91 -8.41 -25.75
N GLY A 201 -4.14 -9.50 -25.87
CA GLY A 201 -2.99 -9.54 -26.74
C GLY A 201 -1.85 -8.63 -26.30
N ILE A 202 -0.91 -8.41 -27.21
CA ILE A 202 0.23 -7.51 -27.04
C ILE A 202 -0.24 -6.07 -27.29
N LEU A 203 -0.25 -5.26 -26.23
CA LEU A 203 -0.77 -3.89 -26.31
C LEU A 203 0.16 -2.97 -27.11
N SER A 204 -0.43 -2.00 -27.82
CA SER A 204 0.34 -0.97 -28.53
C SER A 204 1.25 -0.19 -27.57
N PRO A 205 2.55 -0.03 -27.87
CA PRO A 205 3.49 0.71 -27.03
C PRO A 205 3.08 2.17 -26.80
N THR A 206 2.31 2.74 -27.74
CA THR A 206 1.82 4.13 -27.67
C THR A 206 0.53 4.27 -26.85
N SER A 207 -0.11 3.15 -26.49
CA SER A 207 -1.35 3.12 -25.69
C SER A 207 -1.11 2.90 -24.19
N VAL A 208 0.13 2.57 -23.82
CA VAL A 208 0.56 2.28 -22.45
C VAL A 208 1.60 3.32 -22.01
N SER A 209 1.89 3.39 -20.71
CA SER A 209 2.92 4.31 -20.21
C SER A 209 4.32 3.73 -20.36
N TYR A 210 4.52 2.47 -19.98
CA TYR A 210 5.76 1.73 -20.22
C TYR A 210 5.49 0.21 -20.13
N TYR A 211 6.48 -0.59 -20.50
CA TYR A 211 6.40 -2.04 -20.53
C TYR A 211 7.74 -2.68 -20.22
N ASN A 212 7.71 -3.93 -19.77
CA ASN A 212 8.92 -4.74 -19.56
C ASN A 212 8.72 -6.15 -20.08
N LEU A 213 9.74 -6.67 -20.78
CA LEU A 213 9.83 -8.08 -21.15
C LEU A 213 10.62 -8.86 -20.09
N PHE A 214 10.09 -10.01 -19.70
CA PHE A 214 10.78 -11.01 -18.91
C PHE A 214 10.82 -12.33 -19.68
N GLU A 215 12.03 -12.88 -19.82
CA GLU A 215 12.27 -14.21 -20.40
C GLU A 215 12.76 -15.13 -19.30
N ASN A 216 12.02 -16.20 -19.02
CA ASN A 216 12.28 -17.11 -17.90
C ASN A 216 12.49 -16.37 -16.55
N GLY A 217 11.71 -15.30 -16.32
CA GLY A 217 11.80 -14.45 -15.13
C GLY A 217 12.94 -13.42 -15.15
N VAL A 218 13.81 -13.43 -16.15
CA VAL A 218 14.91 -12.45 -16.30
C VAL A 218 14.38 -11.22 -17.03
N LEU A 219 14.49 -10.04 -16.40
CA LEU A 219 14.17 -8.76 -17.06
C LEU A 219 15.11 -8.54 -18.26
N GLN A 220 14.54 -8.20 -19.41
CA GLN A 220 15.29 -7.98 -20.64
C GLN A 220 15.59 -6.49 -20.89
N PRO A 221 16.80 -6.14 -21.35
CA PRO A 221 17.11 -4.82 -21.90
C PRO A 221 16.25 -4.45 -23.11
N ASN A 222 15.91 -3.16 -23.26
CA ASN A 222 14.99 -2.69 -24.31
C ASN A 222 15.53 -2.89 -25.73
N VAL A 223 16.85 -3.03 -25.90
CA VAL A 223 17.46 -3.31 -27.21
C VAL A 223 17.30 -4.76 -27.65
N ASN A 224 16.94 -5.67 -26.74
CA ASN A 224 16.82 -7.10 -27.02
C ASN A 224 15.50 -7.46 -27.68
N TYR A 225 14.55 -6.54 -27.77
CA TYR A 225 13.23 -6.82 -28.30
C TYR A 225 12.56 -5.59 -28.90
N ALA A 226 11.71 -5.81 -29.88
CA ALA A 226 10.82 -4.82 -30.44
C ALA A 226 9.37 -5.24 -30.21
N ILE A 227 8.50 -4.27 -29.93
CA ILE A 227 7.07 -4.52 -29.82
C ILE A 227 6.27 -3.56 -30.68
N SER A 228 5.17 -4.07 -31.22
CA SER A 228 4.09 -3.30 -31.83
C SER A 228 2.75 -3.89 -31.39
N GLU A 229 1.64 -3.25 -31.73
CA GLU A 229 0.32 -3.80 -31.41
C GLU A 229 0.17 -5.20 -32.04
N GLY A 230 -0.06 -6.20 -31.19
CA GLY A 230 -0.23 -7.59 -31.59
C GLY A 230 1.05 -8.39 -31.85
N GLN A 231 2.25 -7.80 -31.70
CA GLN A 231 3.51 -8.46 -32.05
C GLN A 231 4.67 -8.10 -31.10
N LEU A 232 5.42 -9.13 -30.70
CA LEU A 232 6.73 -9.06 -30.05
C LEU A 232 7.75 -9.76 -30.93
N GLU A 233 8.90 -9.14 -31.16
CA GLU A 233 10.06 -9.70 -31.84
C GLU A 233 11.25 -9.68 -30.89
N LEU A 234 11.85 -10.84 -30.63
CA LEU A 234 13.14 -10.96 -29.95
C LEU A 234 14.24 -10.68 -30.97
N LEU A 235 15.11 -9.73 -30.64
CA LEU A 235 16.20 -9.26 -31.50
C LEU A 235 17.54 -9.93 -31.16
N THR A 236 17.54 -10.81 -30.16
CA THR A 236 18.68 -11.63 -29.77
C THR A 236 18.77 -12.87 -30.66
N ALA A 237 19.98 -13.42 -30.80
CA ALA A 237 20.19 -14.67 -31.52
C ALA A 237 19.76 -15.91 -30.70
N ASP A 238 19.72 -15.76 -29.37
CA ASP A 238 19.38 -16.83 -28.45
C ASP A 238 17.86 -17.01 -28.40
N ILE A 239 17.40 -18.18 -28.88
CA ILE A 239 16.00 -18.57 -28.84
C ILE A 239 15.69 -19.14 -27.45
N PRO A 240 14.66 -18.65 -26.74
CA PRO A 240 14.29 -19.18 -25.44
C PRO A 240 13.95 -20.65 -25.53
N ALA A 241 14.37 -21.44 -24.55
CA ALA A 241 14.14 -22.87 -24.58
C ALA A 241 12.64 -23.20 -24.54
N LYS A 242 12.27 -24.36 -25.08
CA LYS A 242 10.88 -24.80 -25.10
C LYS A 242 10.26 -24.81 -23.70
N ASN A 243 9.07 -24.23 -23.59
CA ASN A 243 8.30 -23.99 -22.37
C ASN A 243 8.89 -22.95 -21.42
N GLU A 244 9.91 -22.19 -21.80
CA GLU A 244 10.29 -20.99 -21.04
C GLU A 244 9.20 -19.91 -21.17
N SER A 245 8.97 -19.21 -20.06
CA SER A 245 7.95 -18.17 -20.01
C SER A 245 8.41 -16.91 -20.72
N ILE A 246 7.55 -16.38 -21.59
CA ILE A 246 7.70 -15.07 -22.21
C ILE A 246 6.60 -14.18 -21.64
N ILE A 247 7.01 -13.17 -20.88
CA ILE A 247 6.08 -12.35 -20.11
C ILE A 247 6.31 -10.88 -20.44
N LEU A 248 5.31 -10.23 -21.02
CA LEU A 248 5.28 -8.78 -21.22
C LEU A 248 4.38 -8.16 -20.17
N THR A 249 4.91 -7.23 -19.38
CA THR A 249 4.13 -6.41 -18.46
C THR A 249 3.89 -5.05 -19.08
N PHE A 250 2.69 -4.52 -18.90
CA PHE A 250 2.28 -3.21 -19.37
C PHE A 250 1.73 -2.43 -18.19
N VAL A 251 2.16 -1.18 -18.05
CA VAL A 251 1.64 -0.26 -17.04
C VAL A 251 1.11 0.98 -17.72
N THR A 252 -0.11 1.36 -17.39
CA THR A 252 -0.78 2.56 -17.93
C THR A 252 -1.27 3.43 -16.80
N PHE A 253 -0.66 4.60 -16.64
CA PHE A 253 -1.09 5.62 -15.70
C PHE A 253 -2.23 6.47 -16.27
N GLY A 254 -3.00 7.12 -15.39
CA GLY A 254 -3.78 8.30 -15.77
C GLY A 254 -5.16 8.07 -16.37
N GLN A 255 -5.59 6.82 -16.61
CA GLN A 255 -6.94 6.56 -17.15
C GLN A 255 -8.09 7.04 -16.23
N ASN A 256 -7.85 7.20 -14.93
CA ASN A 256 -8.88 7.61 -13.96
C ASN A 256 -8.91 9.12 -13.64
N HIS A 257 -7.91 9.89 -14.09
CA HIS A 257 -7.76 11.30 -13.67
C HIS A 257 -7.55 12.30 -14.82
N GLY A 258 -7.55 11.85 -16.08
CA GLY A 258 -7.40 12.74 -17.23
C GLY A 258 -6.04 13.45 -17.31
N LYS A 259 -5.07 13.01 -16.50
CA LYS A 259 -3.69 13.49 -16.54
C LYS A 259 -2.89 12.61 -17.48
N THR A 260 -2.44 13.20 -18.57
CA THR A 260 -1.41 12.62 -19.43
C THR A 260 -0.08 12.67 -18.68
N VAL A 261 0.58 11.54 -18.56
CA VAL A 261 1.96 11.47 -18.08
C VAL A 261 2.86 10.90 -19.15
N TYR A 262 4.11 11.35 -19.13
CA TYR A 262 5.17 10.84 -19.98
C TYR A 262 6.08 9.98 -19.13
N VAL A 263 6.24 8.73 -19.53
CA VAL A 263 7.11 7.78 -18.82
C VAL A 263 8.25 7.38 -19.73
N THR A 264 9.45 7.35 -19.16
CA THR A 264 10.62 6.73 -19.77
C THR A 264 11.24 5.76 -18.78
N ASP A 265 11.63 4.60 -19.26
CA ASP A 265 12.42 3.63 -18.49
C ASP A 265 13.79 3.47 -19.14
N HIS A 266 14.84 3.47 -18.32
CA HIS A 266 16.21 3.21 -18.74
C HIS A 266 16.78 2.07 -17.91
N LYS A 267 17.56 1.20 -18.52
CA LYS A 267 18.15 0.03 -17.87
C LYS A 267 19.67 0.16 -17.94
N TYR A 268 20.30 0.39 -16.79
CA TYR A 268 21.74 0.20 -16.64
C TYR A 268 21.99 -1.29 -16.45
N VAL A 269 22.85 -1.87 -17.28
CA VAL A 269 23.14 -3.31 -17.28
C VAL A 269 24.63 -3.52 -17.04
N THR A 270 24.96 -4.37 -16.09
CA THR A 270 26.34 -4.78 -15.83
C THR A 270 26.39 -6.26 -15.42
N VAL A 271 27.60 -6.81 -15.35
CA VAL A 271 27.85 -8.19 -14.96
C VAL A 271 28.79 -8.21 -13.76
N SER A 272 28.42 -8.98 -12.75
CA SER A 272 29.25 -9.15 -11.56
C SER A 272 30.55 -9.88 -11.89
N ASP A 273 31.65 -9.44 -11.28
CA ASP A 273 32.94 -10.14 -11.29
C ASP A 273 33.07 -11.16 -10.14
N GLY A 274 32.05 -11.26 -9.27
CA GLY A 274 32.06 -12.12 -8.09
C GLY A 274 32.88 -11.58 -6.92
N ILE A 275 33.39 -10.35 -7.00
CA ILE A 275 34.30 -9.75 -6.03
C ILE A 275 33.79 -8.41 -5.50
N LYS A 276 33.36 -7.50 -6.38
CA LYS A 276 32.98 -6.14 -5.98
C LYS A 276 31.48 -6.00 -5.70
N THR A 277 31.16 -5.08 -4.80
CA THR A 277 29.79 -4.65 -4.48
C THR A 277 29.46 -3.28 -5.06
N VAL A 278 30.44 -2.59 -5.65
CA VAL A 278 30.29 -1.24 -6.20
C VAL A 278 30.40 -1.30 -7.72
N PHE A 279 29.41 -0.73 -8.39
CA PHE A 279 29.29 -0.64 -9.84
C PHE A 279 29.17 0.83 -10.23
N THR A 280 29.84 1.20 -11.32
CA THR A 280 29.90 2.57 -11.82
C THR A 280 29.56 2.62 -13.30
N ASN A 281 29.48 3.82 -13.89
CA ASN A 281 29.24 3.95 -15.34
C ASN A 281 30.27 3.22 -16.19
N SER A 282 31.51 3.03 -15.73
CA SER A 282 32.51 2.28 -16.50
C SER A 282 32.24 0.77 -16.58
N ASP A 283 31.34 0.28 -15.73
CA ASP A 283 30.93 -1.13 -15.70
C ASP A 283 29.71 -1.41 -16.57
N GLU A 284 29.10 -0.37 -17.15
CA GLU A 284 27.94 -0.51 -18.03
C GLU A 284 28.31 -1.33 -19.28
N LEU A 285 27.46 -2.29 -19.61
CA LEU A 285 27.49 -2.96 -20.89
C LEU A 285 26.84 -2.06 -21.93
N ILE A 286 27.67 -1.25 -22.59
CA ILE A 286 27.24 -0.20 -23.53
C ILE A 286 26.37 -0.70 -24.70
N GLU A 287 26.44 -2.00 -25.00
CA GLU A 287 25.59 -2.65 -26.01
C GLU A 287 24.10 -2.67 -25.62
N TYR A 288 23.78 -2.59 -24.33
CA TYR A 288 22.41 -2.53 -23.81
C TYR A 288 21.92 -1.11 -23.50
N GLY A 289 22.83 -0.13 -23.53
CA GLY A 289 22.56 1.28 -23.23
C GLY A 289 23.81 2.02 -22.79
N ASP A 290 23.85 3.33 -22.98
CA ASP A 290 24.97 4.20 -22.58
C ASP A 290 24.42 5.41 -21.80
N ASN A 291 23.57 5.13 -20.81
CA ASN A 291 22.91 6.16 -20.00
C ASN A 291 23.56 6.34 -18.63
N GLY A 292 24.43 5.40 -18.23
CA GLY A 292 24.99 5.34 -16.90
C GLY A 292 23.93 5.16 -15.81
N ILE A 293 24.35 5.41 -14.60
CA ILE A 293 23.51 5.39 -13.40
C ILE A 293 23.03 6.83 -13.15
N PRO A 294 21.74 7.15 -13.35
CA PRO A 294 21.24 8.52 -13.21
C PRO A 294 21.17 8.94 -11.74
N SER A 295 21.11 10.26 -11.51
CA SER A 295 20.89 10.80 -10.16
C SER A 295 19.50 10.41 -9.63
N PRO A 296 19.37 9.96 -8.36
CA PRO A 296 18.07 9.70 -7.73
C PRO A 296 17.09 10.88 -7.77
N ASP A 297 17.59 12.11 -7.88
CA ASP A 297 16.74 13.30 -7.95
C ASP A 297 16.06 13.47 -9.32
N GLN A 298 16.57 12.80 -10.36
CA GLN A 298 16.09 12.88 -11.74
C GLN A 298 15.16 11.72 -12.13
N VAL A 299 14.97 10.75 -11.25
CA VAL A 299 14.09 9.59 -11.49
C VAL A 299 12.93 9.56 -10.50
N SER A 300 11.85 8.89 -10.89
CA SER A 300 10.71 8.68 -10.00
C SER A 300 11.01 7.56 -9.00
N TYR A 301 11.54 6.44 -9.48
CA TYR A 301 12.00 5.33 -8.65
C TYR A 301 12.95 4.41 -9.42
N PHE A 302 13.61 3.51 -8.69
CA PHE A 302 14.47 2.47 -9.23
C PHE A 302 13.96 1.08 -8.86
N ASN A 303 14.17 0.10 -9.74
CA ASN A 303 14.14 -1.32 -9.42
C ASN A 303 15.52 -1.92 -9.69
N LEU A 304 16.10 -2.61 -8.72
CA LEU A 304 17.34 -3.35 -8.92
C LEU A 304 17.03 -4.83 -9.04
N TYR A 305 17.49 -5.47 -10.11
CA TYR A 305 17.43 -6.91 -10.30
C TYR A 305 18.85 -7.46 -10.27
N VAL A 306 19.07 -8.48 -9.45
CA VAL A 306 20.33 -9.24 -9.41
C VAL A 306 19.96 -10.70 -9.67
N ASN A 307 20.47 -11.26 -10.76
CA ASN A 307 20.16 -12.62 -11.19
C ASN A 307 18.64 -12.91 -11.18
N SER A 308 17.88 -12.04 -11.85
CA SER A 308 16.40 -12.08 -11.96
C SER A 308 15.60 -11.81 -10.68
N ALA A 309 16.25 -11.70 -9.52
CA ALA A 309 15.56 -11.38 -8.28
C ALA A 309 15.50 -9.86 -8.06
N LEU A 310 14.28 -9.33 -7.91
CA LEU A 310 14.05 -7.96 -7.47
C LEU A 310 14.65 -7.77 -6.06
N GLN A 311 15.56 -6.83 -5.92
CA GLN A 311 16.29 -6.58 -4.68
C GLN A 311 15.53 -5.61 -3.77
N PRO A 312 15.47 -5.89 -2.45
CA PRO A 312 14.98 -4.93 -1.47
C PRO A 312 15.78 -3.63 -1.48
N LYS A 313 15.10 -2.49 -1.30
CA LYS A 313 15.72 -1.15 -1.29
C LYS A 313 16.79 -0.98 -0.21
N THR A 314 16.74 -1.76 0.88
CA THR A 314 17.77 -1.75 1.93
C THR A 314 19.10 -2.36 1.49
N ASN A 315 19.09 -3.18 0.44
CA ASN A 315 20.25 -3.97 -0.01
C ASN A 315 21.15 -3.19 -0.98
N TYR A 316 20.78 -1.96 -1.35
CA TYR A 316 21.59 -1.16 -2.24
C TYR A 316 21.39 0.33 -2.02
N THR A 317 22.37 1.12 -2.46
CA THR A 317 22.24 2.57 -2.58
C THR A 317 22.58 2.99 -4.00
N VAL A 318 21.94 4.07 -4.45
CA VAL A 318 22.16 4.65 -5.78
C VAL A 318 22.53 6.12 -5.60
N LYS A 319 23.58 6.54 -6.29
CA LYS A 319 23.95 7.94 -6.53
C LYS A 319 24.27 8.07 -8.01
N GLU A 320 24.34 9.31 -8.50
CA GLU A 320 24.78 9.55 -9.86
C GLU A 320 26.13 8.87 -10.12
N GLY A 321 26.17 8.02 -11.15
CA GLY A 321 27.35 7.26 -11.55
C GLY A 321 27.74 6.09 -10.64
N HIS A 322 26.92 5.74 -9.64
CA HIS A 322 27.33 4.83 -8.57
C HIS A 322 26.18 3.99 -8.00
N LEU A 323 26.30 2.68 -8.11
CA LEU A 323 25.43 1.68 -7.49
C LEU A 323 26.27 0.87 -6.51
N GLU A 324 25.88 0.85 -5.24
CA GLU A 324 26.56 0.07 -4.19
C GLU A 324 25.58 -0.94 -3.59
N LEU A 325 25.92 -2.22 -3.65
CA LEU A 325 25.26 -3.27 -2.88
C LEU A 325 25.76 -3.19 -1.43
N THR A 326 24.83 -3.06 -0.50
CA THR A 326 25.13 -2.91 0.94
C THR A 326 25.14 -4.26 1.68
N THR A 327 24.86 -5.34 0.96
CA THR A 327 24.88 -6.70 1.46
C THR A 327 26.31 -7.22 1.61
N THR A 328 26.49 -8.22 2.48
CA THR A 328 27.80 -8.86 2.66
C THR A 328 28.12 -9.86 1.57
N ASP A 329 27.09 -10.47 0.98
CA ASP A 329 27.21 -11.36 -0.16
C ASP A 329 27.36 -10.56 -1.45
N VAL A 330 28.26 -11.04 -2.30
CA VAL A 330 28.54 -10.49 -3.62
C VAL A 330 27.82 -11.35 -4.65
N PRO A 331 27.16 -10.76 -5.66
CA PRO A 331 26.55 -11.54 -6.73
C PRO A 331 27.61 -12.43 -7.40
N PRO A 332 27.31 -13.69 -7.73
CA PRO A 332 28.28 -14.59 -8.36
C PRO A 332 28.89 -14.00 -9.63
N ALA A 333 30.13 -14.37 -9.95
CA ALA A 333 30.75 -13.96 -11.21
C ALA A 333 29.88 -14.39 -12.40
N GLY A 334 29.63 -13.47 -13.34
CA GLY A 334 28.73 -13.68 -14.46
C GLY A 334 27.26 -13.37 -14.19
N ALA A 335 26.86 -13.09 -12.94
CA ALA A 335 25.49 -12.71 -12.64
C ALA A 335 25.16 -11.33 -13.22
N THR A 336 24.06 -11.25 -13.97
CA THR A 336 23.54 -10.00 -14.52
C THR A 336 22.95 -9.13 -13.42
N ILE A 337 23.27 -7.85 -13.47
CA ILE A 337 22.74 -6.81 -12.59
C ILE A 337 22.08 -5.77 -13.48
N ILE A 338 20.79 -5.53 -13.25
CA ILE A 338 20.01 -4.54 -13.99
C ILE A 338 19.42 -3.54 -13.02
N LEU A 339 19.82 -2.28 -13.17
CA LEU A 339 19.17 -1.15 -12.48
C LEU A 339 18.21 -0.47 -13.46
N GLU A 340 16.93 -0.75 -13.29
CA GLU A 340 15.85 -0.09 -14.01
C GLU A 340 15.53 1.25 -13.34
N SER A 341 15.57 2.32 -14.13
CA SER A 341 15.32 3.70 -13.74
C SER A 341 14.04 4.17 -14.43
N VAL A 342 12.97 4.36 -13.67
CA VAL A 342 11.69 4.82 -14.21
C VAL A 342 11.50 6.30 -13.91
N VAL A 343 11.29 7.08 -14.96
CA VAL A 343 11.07 8.53 -14.91
C VAL A 343 9.64 8.79 -15.35
N ILE A 344 8.83 9.36 -14.46
CA ILE A 344 7.43 9.72 -14.72
C ILE A 344 7.34 11.23 -14.62
N LYS A 345 6.83 11.86 -15.67
CA LYS A 345 6.60 13.30 -15.71
C LYS A 345 5.15 13.62 -16.04
N ASP A 346 4.63 14.69 -15.46
CA ASP A 346 3.32 15.20 -15.82
C ASP A 346 3.32 15.94 -17.16
N SER A 347 2.16 16.49 -17.53
CA SER A 347 1.98 17.28 -18.75
C SER A 347 2.81 18.56 -18.81
N GLU A 348 3.30 19.04 -17.67
CA GLU A 348 4.18 20.21 -17.56
C GLU A 348 5.66 19.82 -17.54
N ASN A 349 5.96 18.53 -17.76
CA ASN A 349 7.31 17.96 -17.74
C ASN A 349 7.97 18.06 -16.35
N LEU A 350 7.18 18.17 -15.28
CA LEU A 350 7.65 18.09 -13.90
C LEU A 350 7.75 16.62 -13.48
N LEU A 351 8.84 16.28 -12.79
CA LEU A 351 9.10 14.93 -12.31
C LEU A 351 8.14 14.57 -11.16
N LEU A 352 7.36 13.51 -11.36
CA LEU A 352 6.55 12.92 -10.30
C LEU A 352 7.43 12.05 -9.41
N LYS A 353 7.40 12.31 -8.11
CA LYS A 353 8.08 11.45 -7.15
C LYS A 353 7.30 10.14 -6.99
N ALA A 354 8.03 9.07 -6.72
CA ALA A 354 7.44 7.77 -6.45
C ALA A 354 8.18 7.05 -5.32
N GLU A 355 7.45 6.15 -4.67
CA GLU A 355 7.96 5.24 -3.67
C GLU A 355 7.67 3.80 -4.12
N ALA A 356 8.71 2.97 -4.13
CA ALA A 356 8.59 1.54 -4.28
C ALA A 356 8.92 0.87 -2.94
N TYR A 357 7.95 0.14 -2.40
CA TYR A 357 8.12 -0.69 -1.21
C TYR A 357 7.88 -2.15 -1.59
N ALA A 358 8.56 -3.07 -0.94
CA ALA A 358 8.42 -4.50 -1.18
C ALA A 358 8.22 -5.24 0.14
N TYR A 359 7.07 -5.89 0.27
CA TYR A 359 6.87 -6.95 1.27
C TYR A 359 7.61 -8.19 0.80
N ASN A 360 8.46 -8.75 1.65
CA ASN A 360 9.27 -9.93 1.33
C ASN A 360 8.99 -11.03 2.35
N ALA A 361 8.76 -12.26 1.86
CA ALA A 361 8.54 -13.44 2.68
C ALA A 361 9.26 -14.66 2.08
N TYR A 362 9.47 -15.67 2.91
CA TYR A 362 9.76 -17.02 2.40
C TYR A 362 8.48 -17.82 2.38
N SER A 363 8.28 -18.59 1.31
CA SER A 363 7.16 -19.51 1.25
C SER A 363 7.19 -20.47 2.44
N ASN A 364 6.07 -20.59 3.13
CA ASN A 364 5.85 -21.56 4.19
C ASN A 364 5.10 -22.81 3.67
N GLY A 365 5.04 -22.99 2.34
CA GLY A 365 4.27 -24.06 1.69
C GLY A 365 2.76 -23.85 1.68
N LYS A 366 2.28 -22.65 2.04
CA LYS A 366 0.86 -22.28 2.03
C LYS A 366 0.56 -21.25 0.94
N LYS A 367 -0.71 -20.88 0.83
CA LYS A 367 -1.19 -19.88 -0.14
C LYS A 367 -1.59 -18.55 0.50
N ILE A 368 -1.49 -18.43 1.83
CA ILE A 368 -1.89 -17.23 2.55
C ILE A 368 -0.68 -16.74 3.32
N TYR A 369 -0.35 -15.47 3.09
CA TYR A 369 0.73 -14.76 3.74
C TYR A 369 0.16 -13.53 4.43
N THR A 370 0.74 -13.21 5.57
CA THR A 370 0.33 -12.11 6.45
C THR A 370 1.54 -11.28 6.86
N ASP A 371 1.30 -10.18 7.58
CA ASP A 371 2.39 -9.35 8.13
C ASP A 371 3.35 -10.14 9.03
N GLN A 372 2.91 -11.27 9.60
CA GLN A 372 3.77 -12.13 10.42
C GLN A 372 4.80 -12.92 9.62
N ASP A 373 4.58 -13.11 8.32
CA ASP A 373 5.49 -13.82 7.43
C ASP A 373 6.56 -12.87 6.82
N GLU A 374 6.47 -11.55 7.10
CA GLU A 374 7.43 -10.55 6.58
C GLU A 374 8.85 -10.79 7.11
N ILE A 375 9.83 -10.73 6.20
CA ILE A 375 11.25 -10.70 6.55
C ILE A 375 11.60 -9.28 7.00
N THR A 376 11.53 -9.05 8.32
CA THR A 376 11.55 -7.68 8.87
C THR A 376 12.86 -6.91 8.70
N MET A 377 13.93 -7.57 8.21
CA MET A 377 15.21 -6.91 7.93
C MET A 377 15.17 -6.03 6.67
N TYR A 378 14.22 -6.29 5.76
CA TYR A 378 14.05 -5.53 4.51
C TYR A 378 12.98 -4.44 4.60
N GLY A 379 12.15 -4.49 5.64
CA GLY A 379 11.01 -3.61 5.85
C GLY A 379 10.16 -4.11 7.00
N ASN A 380 9.24 -3.30 7.49
CA ASN A 380 8.28 -3.70 8.53
C ASN A 380 6.90 -3.06 8.29
N GLY A 381 6.62 -2.78 7.01
CA GLY A 381 5.39 -2.12 6.58
C GLY A 381 4.21 -3.08 6.43
N GLY A 382 4.45 -4.39 6.50
CA GLY A 382 3.44 -5.40 6.24
C GLY A 382 2.89 -5.34 4.81
N ILE A 383 1.76 -5.99 4.61
CA ILE A 383 1.04 -6.00 3.34
C ILE A 383 0.11 -4.77 3.34
N SER A 384 0.51 -3.72 2.62
CA SER A 384 -0.27 -2.48 2.52
C SER A 384 -1.62 -2.72 1.83
N ASP A 385 -2.62 -1.89 2.14
CA ASP A 385 -3.85 -1.83 1.36
C ASP A 385 -3.51 -1.52 -0.11
N PRO A 386 -3.89 -2.38 -1.08
CA PRO A 386 -3.60 -2.15 -2.49
C PRO A 386 -4.15 -0.82 -3.01
N GLN A 387 -5.23 -0.29 -2.42
CA GLN A 387 -5.79 1.01 -2.81
C GLN A 387 -4.89 2.20 -2.44
N LEU A 388 -3.91 2.00 -1.56
CA LEU A 388 -2.90 2.99 -1.19
C LEU A 388 -1.63 2.88 -2.04
N SER A 389 -1.74 2.33 -3.25
CA SER A 389 -0.65 2.26 -4.22
C SER A 389 -1.18 2.45 -5.64
N SER A 390 -0.31 2.93 -6.53
CA SER A 390 -0.61 3.11 -7.93
C SER A 390 -0.82 1.78 -8.64
N TYR A 391 0.02 0.79 -8.33
CA TYR A 391 -0.11 -0.60 -8.77
C TYR A 391 0.75 -1.52 -7.89
N GLN A 392 0.57 -2.84 -8.06
CA GLN A 392 1.36 -3.87 -7.36
C GLN A 392 1.83 -4.96 -8.33
N ASN A 393 3.00 -5.53 -8.03
CA ASN A 393 3.56 -6.69 -8.71
C ASN A 393 3.89 -7.79 -7.69
N LEU A 394 3.48 -9.02 -7.97
CA LEU A 394 3.89 -10.17 -7.18
C LEU A 394 4.97 -10.95 -7.93
N PHE A 395 6.07 -11.27 -7.26
CA PHE A 395 7.11 -12.17 -7.74
C PHE A 395 7.17 -13.40 -6.83
N VAL A 396 7.24 -14.58 -7.45
CA VAL A 396 7.48 -15.85 -6.76
C VAL A 396 8.71 -16.47 -7.40
N ASN A 397 9.75 -16.72 -6.61
CA ASN A 397 11.04 -17.17 -7.11
C ASN A 397 11.66 -16.27 -8.20
N GLY A 398 11.46 -14.95 -8.10
CA GLY A 398 11.90 -14.00 -9.13
C GLY A 398 11.02 -13.92 -10.38
N VAL A 399 10.06 -14.84 -10.56
CA VAL A 399 9.13 -14.81 -11.70
C VAL A 399 7.90 -13.98 -11.33
N ILE A 400 7.63 -12.94 -12.12
CA ILE A 400 6.43 -12.12 -11.95
C ILE A 400 5.16 -12.94 -12.21
N GLN A 401 4.16 -12.80 -11.33
CA GLN A 401 2.92 -13.55 -11.37
C GLN A 401 1.79 -12.74 -12.01
N PRO A 402 0.90 -13.36 -12.79
CA PRO A 402 -0.29 -12.70 -13.33
C PRO A 402 -1.27 -12.32 -12.23
N GLN A 403 -1.97 -11.20 -12.42
CA GLN A 403 -2.90 -10.64 -11.43
C GLN A 403 -4.00 -11.62 -11.01
N ILE A 404 -4.44 -12.52 -11.91
CA ILE A 404 -5.45 -13.54 -11.57
C ILE A 404 -4.95 -14.56 -10.54
N ASN A 405 -3.63 -14.79 -10.47
CA ASN A 405 -3.02 -15.78 -9.60
C ASN A 405 -2.93 -15.33 -8.14
N TYR A 406 -3.33 -14.11 -7.80
CA TYR A 406 -3.30 -13.65 -6.43
C TYR A 406 -4.35 -12.57 -6.12
N SER A 407 -4.51 -12.31 -4.83
CA SER A 407 -5.36 -11.23 -4.33
C SER A 407 -4.71 -10.62 -3.10
N VAL A 408 -4.75 -9.30 -3.04
CA VAL A 408 -4.15 -8.51 -1.96
C VAL A 408 -5.26 -7.80 -1.19
N LYS A 409 -5.17 -7.83 0.12
CA LYS A 409 -5.88 -6.95 1.06
C LYS A 409 -4.89 -6.46 2.09
N GLU A 410 -5.21 -5.39 2.80
CA GLU A 410 -4.41 -4.97 3.94
C GLU A 410 -4.16 -6.16 4.89
N GLY A 411 -2.89 -6.38 5.22
CA GLY A 411 -2.42 -7.46 6.09
C GLY A 411 -2.46 -8.87 5.49
N ARG A 412 -2.84 -9.03 4.20
CA ARG A 412 -3.06 -10.36 3.62
C ARG A 412 -2.83 -10.46 2.10
N LEU A 413 -1.92 -11.36 1.72
CA LEU A 413 -1.74 -11.86 0.36
C LEU A 413 -2.31 -13.28 0.27
N THR A 414 -3.14 -13.54 -0.75
CA THR A 414 -3.69 -14.87 -1.04
C THR A 414 -3.29 -15.28 -2.45
N LEU A 415 -2.68 -16.45 -2.61
CA LEU A 415 -2.38 -17.08 -3.90
C LEU A 415 -3.58 -17.90 -4.35
N ASN A 416 -4.08 -17.60 -5.55
CA ASN A 416 -5.27 -18.20 -6.16
C ASN A 416 -4.92 -19.37 -7.10
N THR A 417 -3.67 -19.82 -7.07
CA THR A 417 -3.15 -20.94 -7.84
C THR A 417 -3.64 -22.29 -7.29
N SER A 418 -3.55 -23.36 -8.09
CA SER A 418 -3.85 -24.73 -7.65
C SER A 418 -2.82 -25.25 -6.65
N GLU A 419 -1.55 -24.90 -6.82
CA GLU A 419 -0.44 -25.32 -5.96
C GLU A 419 0.15 -24.15 -5.18
N ALA A 420 0.67 -24.45 -3.99
CA ALA A 420 1.41 -23.48 -3.18
C ALA A 420 2.89 -23.50 -3.60
N PRO A 421 3.61 -22.37 -3.53
CA PRO A 421 5.05 -22.35 -3.77
C PRO A 421 5.77 -23.25 -2.77
N ASN A 422 6.81 -23.96 -3.22
CA ASN A 422 7.62 -24.81 -2.35
C ASN A 422 8.17 -24.03 -1.14
N PRO A 423 8.26 -24.64 0.06
CA PRO A 423 8.82 -23.99 1.23
C PRO A 423 10.22 -23.41 0.96
N GLY A 424 10.48 -22.20 1.46
CA GLY A 424 11.75 -21.49 1.29
C GLY A 424 11.89 -20.69 0.00
N VAL A 425 10.97 -20.82 -0.96
CA VAL A 425 10.96 -19.98 -2.17
C VAL A 425 10.69 -18.51 -1.79
N PRO A 426 11.46 -17.53 -2.31
CA PRO A 426 11.22 -16.12 -2.01
C PRO A 426 9.93 -15.63 -2.67
N ILE A 427 9.20 -14.80 -1.93
CA ILE A 427 7.96 -14.14 -2.36
C ILE A 427 8.14 -12.65 -2.12
N THR A 428 7.97 -11.87 -3.18
CA THR A 428 8.11 -10.41 -3.12
C THR A 428 6.84 -9.78 -3.68
N LEU A 429 6.12 -9.04 -2.84
CA LEU A 429 4.98 -8.23 -3.25
C LEU A 429 5.41 -6.76 -3.25
N GLN A 430 5.61 -6.21 -4.44
CA GLN A 430 6.00 -4.82 -4.67
C GLN A 430 4.76 -3.93 -4.74
N PHE A 431 4.80 -2.80 -4.05
CA PHE A 431 3.85 -1.70 -4.11
C PHE A 431 4.57 -0.48 -4.67
N VAL A 432 4.05 0.09 -5.76
CA VAL A 432 4.56 1.35 -6.31
C VAL A 432 3.52 2.43 -6.08
N LYS A 433 3.93 3.52 -5.45
CA LYS A 433 3.14 4.72 -5.19
C LYS A 433 3.73 5.85 -6.01
N VAL A 434 3.01 6.34 -7.00
CA VAL A 434 3.38 7.53 -7.75
C VAL A 434 2.53 8.66 -7.24
N PHE A 435 3.17 9.67 -6.65
CA PHE A 435 2.47 10.82 -6.12
C PHE A 435 2.07 11.73 -7.29
N LEU A 436 0.85 12.24 -7.26
CA LEU A 436 0.50 13.38 -8.10
C LEU A 436 1.44 14.54 -7.73
N SER A 437 1.82 15.35 -8.73
CA SER A 437 2.42 16.66 -8.46
C SER A 437 1.45 17.51 -7.65
#